data_AF-A0A9W7G034-F1
#
_entry.id   AF-A0A9W7G034-F1
#
_cell.length_a   1.000
_cell.length_b   1.000
_cell.length_c   1.000
_cell.angle_alpha   90.00
_cell.angle_beta   90.00
_cell.angle_gamma   90.00
#
_symmetry.space_group_name_H-M   'P 1'
#
loop_
_entity.id
_entity.type
_entity.pdbx_description
1 polymer ?
#
loop_
_entity_poly.entity_id
_entity_poly.type
_entity_poly.pdbx_seq_one_letter_code
_entity_poly.pdbx_strand_id
1 'polypeptide(L)'
;MSSTTAATTAEELVDSFTKVISSLNDDVNRLSDLSEIRNHLLNPSPSNDPENCDPNRGVGDSLASSTVETLKALDTTLADLEKRAELLEIVIEDEKSASKEMEKNRDVALKQKEFLASIMPHLPSKLPGDALSTMSSANHPAPPLSIPVVASNVAEDSSSVADTDTISLMSAPSVNTLRNSPKIEIVSESELMSVQKSIRSRVTLSALNDAVVDINDVAANKYKALSQASGKGRKTKKFQQLIIHHRETVVPEHEGLFFVSEQDLRDCCAFFRGGESTARAVLNILRSTKRLKQIRGGGGVVTYAFL
;
A
#
# COMPACT_ATOMS: atom_id res chain seq x y z
N MET A 1 19.77 4.55 -16.36
CA MET A 1 18.62 3.97 -17.09
C MET A 1 17.43 3.78 -16.14
N SER A 2 17.11 4.76 -15.28
CA SER A 2 16.17 4.59 -14.16
C SER A 2 14.95 5.51 -14.23
N SER A 3 14.72 6.22 -15.34
CA SER A 3 13.57 7.12 -15.49
C SER A 3 12.37 6.47 -16.20
N THR A 4 12.50 5.25 -16.70
CA THR A 4 11.47 4.63 -17.54
C THR A 4 10.37 3.94 -16.73
N THR A 5 10.64 3.48 -15.51
CA THR A 5 9.68 2.67 -14.72
C THR A 5 8.57 3.49 -14.07
N ALA A 6 8.79 4.77 -13.76
CA ALA A 6 7.76 5.64 -13.17
C ALA A 6 6.72 6.12 -14.20
N ALA A 7 7.11 6.23 -15.47
CA ALA A 7 6.19 6.60 -16.56
C ALA A 7 5.17 5.49 -16.84
N THR A 8 5.62 4.22 -16.79
CA THR A 8 4.78 3.05 -17.05
C THR A 8 3.64 2.91 -16.03
N THR A 9 3.88 3.22 -14.75
CA THR A 9 2.85 3.15 -13.71
C THR A 9 1.79 4.26 -13.83
N ALA A 10 2.15 5.41 -14.39
CA ALA A 10 1.19 6.50 -14.61
C ALA A 10 0.28 6.21 -15.80
N GLU A 11 0.82 5.63 -16.87
CA GLU A 11 0.04 5.20 -18.04
C GLU A 11 -0.94 4.09 -17.68
N GLU A 12 -0.53 3.09 -16.88
CA GLU A 12 -1.43 2.03 -16.39
C GLU A 12 -2.60 2.56 -15.55
N LEU A 13 -2.35 3.61 -14.74
CA LEU A 13 -3.38 4.24 -13.92
C LEU A 13 -4.39 5.02 -14.78
N VAL A 14 -3.90 5.76 -15.78
CA VAL A 14 -4.73 6.51 -16.74
C VAL A 14 -5.59 5.56 -17.57
N ASP A 15 -5.03 4.43 -18.02
CA ASP A 15 -5.77 3.40 -18.75
C ASP A 15 -6.85 2.74 -17.88
N SER A 16 -6.53 2.46 -16.61
CA SER A 16 -7.52 1.95 -15.65
C SER A 16 -8.65 2.94 -15.43
N PHE A 17 -8.34 4.22 -15.26
CA PHE A 17 -9.33 5.28 -15.03
C PHE A 17 -10.22 5.49 -16.27
N THR A 18 -9.62 5.49 -17.46
CA THR A 18 -10.35 5.62 -18.73
C THR A 18 -11.32 4.47 -18.93
N LYS A 19 -10.92 3.23 -18.62
CA LYS A 19 -11.81 2.05 -18.66
C LYS A 19 -13.00 2.18 -17.71
N VAL A 20 -12.78 2.71 -16.51
CA VAL A 20 -13.85 2.93 -15.53
C VAL A 20 -14.84 3.99 -16.04
N ILE A 21 -14.35 5.09 -16.63
CA ILE A 21 -15.21 6.14 -17.20
C ILE A 21 -16.02 5.60 -18.39
N SER A 22 -15.40 4.86 -19.31
CA SER A 22 -16.12 4.27 -20.44
C SER A 22 -17.21 3.29 -19.99
N SER A 23 -16.89 2.43 -19.00
CA SER A 23 -17.90 1.52 -18.43
C SER A 23 -19.04 2.27 -17.74
N LEU A 24 -18.76 3.39 -17.05
CA LEU A 24 -19.79 4.20 -16.41
C LEU A 24 -20.71 4.86 -17.46
N ASN A 25 -20.13 5.33 -18.56
CA ASN A 25 -20.88 5.91 -19.66
C ASN A 25 -21.81 4.88 -20.32
N ASP A 26 -21.34 3.64 -20.50
CA ASP A 26 -22.16 2.55 -21.02
C ASP A 26 -23.34 2.20 -20.09
N ASP A 27 -23.11 2.20 -18.78
CA ASP A 27 -24.16 1.94 -17.79
C ASP A 27 -25.19 3.09 -17.73
N VAL A 28 -24.76 4.35 -17.90
CA VAL A 28 -25.66 5.51 -18.02
C VAL A 28 -26.51 5.42 -19.29
N ASN A 29 -25.93 5.02 -20.41
CA ASN A 29 -26.68 4.82 -21.66
C ASN A 29 -27.72 3.70 -21.52
N ARG A 30 -27.39 2.60 -20.82
CA ARG A 30 -28.35 1.55 -20.49
C ARG A 30 -29.50 2.04 -19.62
N LEU A 31 -29.24 2.92 -18.65
CA LEU A 31 -30.32 3.57 -17.90
C LEU A 31 -31.20 4.46 -18.78
N SER A 32 -30.62 5.15 -19.76
CA SER A 32 -31.36 5.97 -20.71
C SER A 32 -32.32 5.12 -21.55
N ASP A 33 -31.84 4.03 -22.15
CA ASP A 33 -32.64 3.10 -22.96
C ASP A 33 -33.81 2.51 -22.14
N LEU A 34 -33.58 2.20 -20.87
CA LEU A 34 -34.63 1.68 -19.98
C LEU A 34 -35.63 2.75 -19.52
N SER A 35 -35.22 4.02 -19.47
CA SER A 35 -36.13 5.14 -19.20
C SER A 35 -37.14 5.34 -20.34
N GLU A 36 -36.76 5.01 -21.58
CA GLU A 36 -37.66 5.03 -22.74
C GLU A 36 -38.73 3.94 -22.63
N ILE A 37 -38.37 2.75 -22.13
CA ILE A 37 -39.33 1.66 -21.85
C ILE A 37 -40.32 2.08 -20.76
N ARG A 38 -39.85 2.73 -19.70
CA ARG A 38 -40.72 3.28 -18.65
C ARG A 38 -41.72 4.30 -19.22
N ASN A 39 -41.27 5.18 -20.12
CA ASN A 39 -42.15 6.16 -20.77
C ASN A 39 -43.21 5.49 -21.66
N HIS A 40 -42.85 4.39 -22.31
CA HIS A 40 -43.79 3.56 -23.08
C HIS A 40 -44.85 2.86 -22.20
N LEU A 41 -44.50 2.48 -20.97
CA LEU A 41 -45.43 1.86 -20.00
C LEU A 41 -46.37 2.89 -19.34
N LEU A 42 -45.88 4.11 -19.09
CA LEU A 42 -46.70 5.19 -18.50
C LEU A 42 -47.64 5.85 -19.51
N ASN A 43 -47.29 5.85 -20.80
CA ASN A 43 -48.12 6.35 -21.88
C ASN A 43 -48.38 5.25 -22.92
N PRO A 44 -49.20 4.23 -22.59
CA PRO A 44 -49.60 3.25 -23.58
C PRO A 44 -50.33 4.00 -24.68
N SER A 45 -49.74 4.03 -25.88
CA SER A 45 -50.40 4.63 -27.05
C SER A 45 -51.78 3.96 -27.18
N PRO A 46 -52.88 4.73 -27.26
CA PRO A 46 -54.21 4.15 -27.43
C PRO A 46 -54.22 3.41 -28.78
N SER A 47 -54.15 2.09 -28.73
CA SER A 47 -54.34 1.24 -29.90
C SER A 47 -55.78 1.39 -30.35
N ASN A 48 -55.98 2.18 -31.41
CA ASN A 48 -57.24 2.27 -32.14
C ASN A 48 -57.42 1.01 -32.97
N ASP A 49 -57.80 -0.12 -32.34
CA ASP A 49 -58.38 -1.28 -33.05
C ASP A 49 -59.27 -2.07 -32.07
N PRO A 50 -60.58 -1.77 -32.03
CA PRO A 50 -61.52 -2.45 -31.14
C PRO A 50 -62.24 -3.56 -31.89
N GLU A 51 -61.60 -4.70 -32.20
CA GLU A 51 -62.35 -5.89 -32.68
C GLU A 51 -61.51 -7.18 -32.71
N ASN A 52 -61.27 -7.81 -31.55
CA ASN A 52 -61.41 -9.27 -31.38
C ASN A 52 -61.18 -9.66 -29.90
N CYS A 53 -62.27 -9.90 -29.17
CA CYS A 53 -62.21 -10.39 -27.79
C CYS A 53 -62.31 -11.92 -27.78
N ASP A 54 -61.15 -12.59 -27.68
CA ASP A 54 -61.07 -13.99 -27.31
C ASP A 54 -60.66 -14.06 -25.82
N PRO A 55 -61.57 -14.36 -24.88
CA PRO A 55 -61.37 -14.13 -23.44
C PRO A 55 -60.53 -15.22 -22.74
N ASN A 56 -59.88 -16.13 -23.49
CA ASN A 56 -59.25 -17.32 -22.92
C ASN A 56 -57.77 -17.52 -23.29
N ARG A 57 -57.03 -16.42 -23.50
CA ARG A 57 -55.57 -16.48 -23.72
C ARG A 57 -54.83 -15.89 -22.52
N GLY A 58 -54.22 -16.76 -21.72
CA GLY A 58 -53.39 -16.44 -20.56
C GLY A 58 -52.09 -15.68 -20.91
N VAL A 59 -52.24 -14.48 -21.44
CA VAL A 59 -51.14 -13.58 -21.86
C VAL A 59 -50.79 -12.57 -20.75
N GLY A 60 -51.65 -12.44 -19.72
CA GLY A 60 -51.45 -11.49 -18.61
C GLY A 60 -50.25 -11.78 -17.73
N ASP A 61 -49.94 -13.05 -17.45
CA ASP A 61 -48.84 -13.41 -16.53
C ASP A 61 -47.45 -13.24 -17.14
N SER A 62 -47.31 -13.40 -18.47
CA SER A 62 -46.02 -13.28 -19.14
C SER A 62 -45.52 -11.84 -19.21
N LEU A 63 -46.42 -10.88 -19.41
CA LEU A 63 -46.05 -9.45 -19.49
C LEU A 63 -45.74 -8.89 -18.10
N ALA A 64 -46.49 -9.31 -17.07
CA ALA A 64 -46.24 -8.93 -15.69
C ALA A 64 -44.93 -9.51 -15.14
N SER A 65 -44.56 -10.74 -15.52
CA SER A 65 -43.26 -11.32 -15.12
C SER A 65 -42.08 -10.54 -15.73
N SER A 66 -42.18 -10.16 -17.01
CA SER A 66 -41.13 -9.39 -17.71
C SER A 66 -40.92 -7.98 -17.13
N THR A 67 -42.00 -7.29 -16.75
CA THR A 67 -41.89 -5.96 -16.11
C THR A 67 -41.31 -6.04 -14.69
N VAL A 68 -41.59 -7.10 -13.94
CA VAL A 68 -41.02 -7.32 -12.61
C VAL A 68 -39.52 -7.65 -12.69
N GLU A 69 -39.11 -8.45 -13.66
CA GLU A 69 -37.69 -8.76 -13.89
C GLU A 69 -36.89 -7.54 -14.30
N THR A 70 -37.43 -6.69 -15.18
CA THR A 70 -36.79 -5.43 -15.59
C THR A 70 -36.68 -4.42 -14.44
N LEU A 71 -37.69 -4.32 -13.57
CA LEU A 71 -37.61 -3.49 -12.35
C LEU A 71 -36.53 -3.97 -11.38
N LYS A 72 -36.41 -5.29 -11.16
CA LYS A 72 -35.33 -5.86 -10.35
C LYS A 72 -33.96 -5.58 -10.94
N ALA A 73 -33.83 -5.66 -12.27
CA ALA A 73 -32.58 -5.32 -12.95
C ALA A 73 -32.22 -3.84 -12.73
N LEU A 74 -33.20 -2.93 -12.78
CA LEU A 74 -32.99 -1.50 -12.49
C LEU A 74 -32.55 -1.24 -11.05
N ASP A 75 -33.16 -1.90 -10.07
CA ASP A 75 -32.74 -1.75 -8.67
C ASP A 75 -31.30 -2.22 -8.48
N THR A 76 -30.90 -3.30 -9.14
CA THR A 76 -29.50 -3.77 -9.07
C THR A 76 -28.52 -2.82 -9.74
N THR A 77 -28.87 -2.24 -10.91
CA THR A 77 -27.98 -1.30 -11.60
C THR A 77 -27.86 0.03 -10.86
N LEU A 78 -28.95 0.52 -10.26
CA LEU A 78 -28.92 1.72 -9.41
C LEU A 78 -28.05 1.49 -8.17
N ALA A 79 -28.22 0.35 -7.48
CA ALA A 79 -27.40 0.02 -6.31
C ALA A 79 -25.90 -0.09 -6.65
N ASP A 80 -25.56 -0.58 -7.85
CA ASP A 80 -24.17 -0.63 -8.32
C ASP A 80 -23.63 0.75 -8.72
N LEU A 81 -24.45 1.60 -9.34
CA LEU A 81 -24.07 2.99 -9.64
C LEU A 81 -23.84 3.82 -8.38
N GLU A 82 -24.69 3.65 -7.35
CA GLU A 82 -24.51 4.32 -6.06
C GLU A 82 -23.17 3.94 -5.41
N LYS A 83 -22.83 2.64 -5.38
CA LYS A 83 -21.53 2.18 -4.88
C LYS A 83 -20.35 2.75 -5.67
N ARG A 84 -20.49 2.85 -7.01
CA ARG A 84 -19.42 3.42 -7.85
C ARG A 84 -19.29 4.92 -7.68
N ALA A 85 -20.40 5.64 -7.49
CA ALA A 85 -20.37 7.07 -7.18
C ALA A 85 -19.67 7.34 -5.84
N GLU A 86 -19.93 6.52 -4.81
CA GLU A 86 -19.23 6.57 -3.53
C GLU A 86 -17.71 6.34 -3.70
N LEU A 87 -17.31 5.38 -4.55
CA LEU A 87 -15.89 5.16 -4.86
C LEU A 87 -15.26 6.36 -5.59
N LEU A 88 -15.98 7.01 -6.50
CA LEU A 88 -15.47 8.17 -7.22
C LEU A 88 -15.26 9.37 -6.30
N GLU A 89 -16.19 9.62 -5.37
CA GLU A 89 -16.05 10.70 -4.37
C GLU A 89 -14.78 10.52 -3.52
N ILE A 90 -14.47 9.26 -3.17
CA ILE A 90 -13.23 8.93 -2.44
C ILE A 90 -11.98 9.23 -3.29
N VAL A 91 -11.97 8.82 -4.56
CA VAL A 91 -10.81 9.06 -5.46
C VAL A 91 -10.58 10.56 -5.64
N ILE A 92 -11.64 11.35 -5.81
CA ILE A 92 -11.56 12.80 -5.96
C ILE A 92 -10.92 13.46 -4.72
N GLU A 93 -11.28 13.03 -3.51
CA GLU A 93 -10.70 13.62 -2.29
C GLU A 93 -9.24 13.18 -2.07
N ASP A 94 -8.86 11.96 -2.47
CA ASP A 94 -7.47 11.49 -2.47
C ASP A 94 -6.61 12.31 -3.46
N GLU A 95 -7.09 12.50 -4.71
CA GLU A 95 -6.39 13.32 -5.72
C GLU A 95 -6.25 14.78 -5.29
N LYS A 96 -7.28 15.33 -4.65
CA LYS A 96 -7.25 16.70 -4.10
C LYS A 96 -6.22 16.83 -2.98
N SER A 97 -6.08 15.80 -2.14
CA SER A 97 -5.06 15.76 -1.09
C SER A 97 -3.64 15.65 -1.66
N ALA A 98 -3.45 14.78 -2.66
CA ALA A 98 -2.17 14.66 -3.37
C ALA A 98 -1.79 15.95 -4.10
N SER A 99 -2.75 16.64 -4.71
CA SER A 99 -2.53 17.93 -5.38
C SER A 99 -2.03 19.01 -4.41
N LYS A 100 -2.57 19.07 -3.19
CA LYS A 100 -2.09 19.99 -2.15
C LYS A 100 -0.66 19.68 -1.70
N GLU A 101 -0.27 18.41 -1.65
CA GLU A 101 1.09 18.01 -1.30
C GLU A 101 2.08 18.35 -2.42
N MET A 102 1.70 18.10 -3.67
CA MET A 102 2.50 18.48 -4.84
C MET A 102 2.72 20.00 -4.89
N GLU A 103 1.72 20.80 -4.52
CA GLU A 103 1.86 22.26 -4.41
C GLU A 103 2.89 22.67 -3.36
N LYS A 104 2.90 22.06 -2.17
CA LYS A 104 3.94 22.30 -1.16
C LYS A 104 5.34 21.94 -1.68
N ASN A 105 5.46 20.81 -2.38
CA ASN A 105 6.74 20.38 -2.95
C ASN A 105 7.23 21.34 -4.04
N ARG A 106 6.32 21.85 -4.89
CA ARG A 106 6.63 22.90 -5.86
C ARG A 106 7.19 24.14 -5.17
N ASP A 107 6.56 24.59 -4.09
CA ASP A 107 7.00 25.79 -3.37
C ASP A 107 8.37 25.61 -2.72
N VAL A 108 8.68 24.42 -2.19
CA VAL A 108 10.02 24.08 -1.69
C VAL A 108 11.05 24.10 -2.81
N ALA A 109 10.74 23.50 -3.97
CA ALA A 109 11.63 23.49 -5.13
C ALA A 109 11.89 24.90 -5.67
N LEU A 110 10.88 25.77 -5.68
CA LEU A 110 11.04 27.18 -6.06
C LEU A 110 11.98 27.92 -5.09
N LYS A 111 11.81 27.74 -3.78
CA LYS A 111 12.72 28.32 -2.78
C LYS A 111 14.16 27.84 -2.95
N GLN A 112 14.36 26.55 -3.23
CA GLN A 112 15.69 26.00 -3.52
C GLN A 112 16.30 26.61 -4.78
N LYS A 113 15.51 26.78 -5.84
CA LYS A 113 15.93 27.42 -7.08
C LYS A 113 16.33 28.89 -6.86
N GLU A 114 15.53 29.65 -6.12
CA GLU A 114 15.81 31.05 -5.77
C GLU A 114 17.08 31.16 -4.92
N PHE A 115 17.24 30.26 -3.94
CA PHE A 115 18.44 30.18 -3.13
C PHE A 115 19.68 29.92 -3.98
N LEU A 116 19.65 28.92 -4.87
CA LEU A 116 20.76 28.64 -5.78
C LEU A 116 21.06 29.83 -6.69
N ALA A 117 20.03 30.48 -7.24
CA ALA A 117 20.19 31.69 -8.05
C ALA A 117 20.85 32.84 -7.28
N SER A 118 20.57 32.96 -5.98
CA SER A 118 21.22 33.96 -5.11
C SER A 118 22.69 33.67 -4.82
N ILE A 119 23.08 32.39 -4.75
CA ILE A 119 24.46 31.99 -4.46
C ILE A 119 25.32 32.03 -5.74
N MET A 120 24.75 31.70 -6.90
CA MET A 120 25.44 31.72 -8.21
C MET A 120 26.38 32.92 -8.46
N PRO A 121 25.99 34.19 -8.20
CA PRO A 121 26.89 35.34 -8.41
C PRO A 121 28.06 35.42 -7.42
N HIS A 122 27.99 34.71 -6.29
CA HIS A 122 29.01 34.68 -5.26
C HIS A 122 29.91 33.42 -5.33
N LEU A 123 29.70 32.57 -6.33
CA LEU A 123 30.55 31.40 -6.54
C LEU A 123 31.95 31.84 -7.03
N PRO A 124 33.03 31.38 -6.41
CA PRO A 124 34.38 31.60 -6.92
C PRO A 124 34.51 31.03 -8.35
N SER A 125 35.10 31.80 -9.27
CA SER A 125 35.32 31.42 -10.67
C SER A 125 36.26 30.22 -10.89
N LYS A 126 36.71 29.56 -9.82
CA LYS A 126 37.61 28.40 -9.83
C LYS A 126 36.95 27.13 -9.28
N LEU A 127 35.65 26.96 -9.49
CA LEU A 127 35.01 25.68 -9.25
C LEU A 127 35.39 24.71 -10.39
N PRO A 128 35.78 23.46 -10.07
CA PRO A 128 36.11 22.44 -11.07
C PRO A 128 34.81 21.96 -11.76
N GLY A 129 34.23 22.80 -12.61
CA GLY A 129 32.98 22.53 -13.33
C GLY A 129 33.14 22.29 -14.83
N ASP A 130 34.30 22.59 -15.42
CA ASP A 130 34.48 22.60 -16.88
C ASP A 130 35.14 21.34 -17.46
N ALA A 131 35.34 20.29 -16.65
CA ALA A 131 36.02 19.06 -17.04
C ALA A 131 35.10 18.00 -17.70
N LEU A 132 33.92 18.37 -18.21
CA LEU A 132 32.94 17.42 -18.77
C LEU A 132 32.76 17.48 -20.29
N SER A 133 33.49 18.32 -21.01
CA SER A 133 33.40 18.39 -22.48
C SER A 133 34.64 17.89 -23.25
N THR A 134 35.69 17.45 -22.57
CA THR A 134 36.89 16.93 -23.23
C THR A 134 37.50 15.86 -22.35
N MET A 135 37.43 14.60 -22.79
CA MET A 135 38.46 13.55 -22.66
C MET A 135 37.85 12.21 -23.10
N SER A 136 37.93 11.98 -24.40
CA SER A 136 38.12 10.63 -24.93
C SER A 136 39.56 10.21 -24.58
N SER A 137 39.73 8.96 -24.18
CA SER A 137 40.99 8.20 -24.08
C SER A 137 41.77 8.18 -22.74
N ALA A 138 42.15 6.93 -22.41
CA ALA A 138 43.22 6.47 -21.53
C ALA A 138 42.94 6.29 -20.01
N ASN A 139 42.61 5.03 -19.69
CA ASN A 139 43.15 4.20 -18.60
C ASN A 139 43.94 4.91 -17.47
N HIS A 140 43.37 4.93 -16.25
CA HIS A 140 44.08 4.58 -15.01
C HIS A 140 43.10 4.29 -13.85
N PRO A 141 43.49 3.47 -12.86
CA PRO A 141 42.60 2.96 -11.82
C PRO A 141 42.52 3.91 -10.61
N ALA A 142 41.31 4.03 -10.05
CA ALA A 142 40.96 4.90 -8.93
C ALA A 142 41.33 4.31 -7.54
N PRO A 143 41.72 5.15 -6.55
CA PRO A 143 41.62 4.83 -5.13
C PRO A 143 40.31 5.39 -4.52
N PRO A 144 39.77 4.79 -3.44
CA PRO A 144 38.50 5.21 -2.86
C PRO A 144 38.71 6.32 -1.82
N LEU A 145 37.86 7.37 -1.85
CA LEU A 145 37.79 8.38 -0.81
C LEU A 145 36.47 8.28 -0.05
N SER A 146 36.64 8.22 1.26
CA SER A 146 35.66 8.11 2.34
C SER A 146 34.77 9.34 2.47
N ILE A 147 33.49 9.13 2.81
CA ILE A 147 32.54 10.18 3.17
C ILE A 147 32.46 10.24 4.71
N PRO A 148 32.58 11.42 5.35
CA PRO A 148 32.29 11.57 6.77
C PRO A 148 30.79 11.82 7.00
N VAL A 149 30.19 11.00 7.86
CA VAL A 149 28.82 11.19 8.38
C VAL A 149 28.86 12.20 9.52
N VAL A 150 28.12 13.30 9.40
CA VAL A 150 27.89 14.25 10.49
C VAL A 150 26.64 13.83 11.26
N ALA A 151 26.85 13.48 12.52
CA ALA A 151 25.81 13.32 13.53
C ALA A 151 25.47 14.69 14.16
N SER A 152 24.21 14.91 14.52
CA SER A 152 23.85 15.76 15.66
C SER A 152 22.46 15.38 16.20
N ASN A 153 22.47 15.13 17.51
CA ASN A 153 21.35 14.86 18.40
C ASN A 153 20.70 16.16 18.90
N VAL A 154 19.64 15.98 19.72
CA VAL A 154 19.07 16.81 20.83
C VAL A 154 17.55 16.94 20.63
N ALA A 155 16.64 16.84 21.59
CA ALA A 155 16.45 16.21 22.92
C ALA A 155 15.06 16.71 23.42
N GLU A 156 14.27 15.85 24.11
CA GLU A 156 13.28 16.11 25.20
C GLU A 156 12.07 17.06 24.92
N ASP A 157 10.83 16.89 25.42
CA ASP A 157 10.41 16.75 26.83
C ASP A 157 8.89 16.39 27.02
N SER A 158 8.62 15.59 28.07
CA SER A 158 7.52 15.36 29.06
C SER A 158 5.98 15.55 28.91
N SER A 159 5.27 14.50 29.38
CA SER A 159 4.10 14.39 30.33
C SER A 159 2.69 14.92 29.95
N SER A 160 1.50 14.47 30.44
CA SER A 160 1.04 13.59 31.53
C SER A 160 -0.48 13.23 31.41
N VAL A 161 -0.90 12.10 32.04
CA VAL A 161 -2.20 11.62 32.62
C VAL A 161 -3.61 12.02 32.11
N ALA A 162 -4.48 11.01 31.90
CA ALA A 162 -5.65 10.63 32.75
C ALA A 162 -6.78 9.87 31.99
N ASP A 163 -7.50 9.03 32.74
CA ASP A 163 -8.42 7.93 32.41
C ASP A 163 -9.72 8.24 31.64
N THR A 164 -10.27 7.24 30.94
CA THR A 164 -11.65 6.70 31.15
C THR A 164 -11.97 5.51 30.22
N ASP A 165 -12.79 4.61 30.77
CA ASP A 165 -13.10 3.22 30.39
C ASP A 165 -13.85 2.96 29.07
N THR A 166 -13.98 1.64 28.78
CA THR A 166 -14.94 0.91 27.90
C THR A 166 -14.65 0.92 26.38
N ILE A 167 -14.52 -0.18 25.60
CA ILE A 167 -15.00 -1.57 25.67
C ILE A 167 -13.98 -2.52 24.98
N SER A 168 -13.84 -3.72 25.55
CA SER A 168 -12.99 -4.85 25.15
C SER A 168 -13.49 -5.58 23.89
N LEU A 169 -12.60 -5.85 22.93
CA LEU A 169 -12.68 -6.97 21.98
C LEU A 169 -11.25 -7.34 21.50
N MET A 170 -10.78 -8.49 22.01
CA MET A 170 -9.64 -9.31 21.58
C MET A 170 -8.24 -8.65 21.61
N SER A 171 -7.52 -8.92 22.71
CA SER A 171 -6.19 -8.41 23.03
C SER A 171 -5.10 -9.01 22.15
N ALA A 172 -4.48 -8.16 21.33
CA ALA A 172 -3.05 -8.26 21.01
C ALA A 172 -2.23 -7.96 22.31
N PRO A 173 -0.90 -8.18 22.36
CA PRO A 173 -0.17 -8.29 23.62
C PRO A 173 -0.33 -7.07 24.53
N SER A 174 -0.44 -7.35 25.83
CA SER A 174 -0.81 -6.38 26.87
C SER A 174 0.13 -5.17 26.93
N VAL A 175 -0.46 -4.07 27.42
CA VAL A 175 0.07 -2.70 27.43
C VAL A 175 1.42 -2.53 28.16
N ASN A 176 1.95 -3.57 28.80
CA ASN A 176 3.26 -3.51 29.47
C ASN A 176 4.46 -3.90 28.59
N THR A 177 4.27 -4.47 27.40
CA THR A 177 5.38 -4.85 26.49
C THR A 177 5.70 -3.78 25.44
N LEU A 178 4.92 -2.71 25.34
CA LEU A 178 5.05 -1.63 24.35
C LEU A 178 6.22 -0.66 24.58
N ARG A 179 6.96 -0.77 25.70
CA ARG A 179 8.15 0.07 25.94
C ARG A 179 9.41 -0.44 25.23
N ASN A 180 9.39 -1.69 24.75
CA ASN A 180 10.50 -2.27 24.01
C ASN A 180 10.07 -2.38 22.55
N SER A 181 10.76 -1.64 21.67
CA SER A 181 10.61 -1.86 20.23
C SER A 181 10.96 -3.31 19.90
N PRO A 182 10.22 -3.98 19.01
CA PRO A 182 10.60 -5.31 18.53
C PRO A 182 12.00 -5.24 17.93
N LYS A 183 12.94 -5.97 18.53
CA LYS A 183 14.34 -5.98 18.12
C LYS A 183 14.89 -7.40 18.14
N ILE A 184 15.28 -7.87 16.96
CA ILE A 184 16.12 -9.03 16.76
C ILE A 184 17.57 -8.58 16.93
N GLU A 185 18.33 -9.34 17.71
CA GLU A 185 19.78 -9.12 17.86
C GLU A 185 20.52 -9.54 16.59
N ILE A 186 21.58 -8.77 16.28
CA ILE A 186 22.49 -9.10 15.19
C ILE A 186 23.16 -10.46 15.42
N VAL A 187 23.48 -11.14 14.32
CA VAL A 187 24.14 -12.44 14.34
C VAL A 187 25.65 -12.24 14.35
N SER A 188 26.33 -12.97 15.23
CA SER A 188 27.80 -13.01 15.30
C SER A 188 28.39 -13.97 14.27
N GLU A 189 29.68 -13.81 13.96
CA GLU A 189 30.36 -14.69 13.00
C GLU A 189 30.38 -16.15 13.46
N SER A 190 30.58 -16.39 14.76
CA SER A 190 30.59 -17.75 15.34
C SER A 190 29.23 -18.44 15.21
N GLU A 191 28.14 -17.73 15.46
CA GLU A 191 26.78 -18.24 15.26
C GLU A 191 26.52 -18.59 13.79
N LEU A 192 26.92 -17.72 12.86
CA LEU A 192 26.77 -17.97 11.42
C LEU A 192 27.61 -19.18 10.95
N MET A 193 28.79 -19.39 11.53
CA MET A 193 29.64 -20.55 11.23
C MET A 193 29.10 -21.84 11.82
N SER A 194 28.32 -21.78 12.90
CA SER A 194 27.64 -22.95 13.49
C SER A 194 26.47 -23.45 12.63
N VAL A 195 25.92 -22.62 11.74
CA VAL A 195 24.82 -23.02 10.85
C VAL A 195 25.35 -23.91 9.73
N GLN A 196 24.59 -24.96 9.39
CA GLN A 196 24.97 -25.89 8.33
C GLN A 196 25.24 -25.17 7.00
N LYS A 197 26.35 -25.52 6.33
CA LYS A 197 26.80 -24.89 5.08
C LYS A 197 25.73 -24.92 3.97
N SER A 198 24.89 -25.94 3.95
CA SER A 198 23.75 -26.06 3.02
C SER A 198 22.72 -24.93 3.20
N ILE A 199 22.45 -24.52 4.45
CA ILE A 199 21.49 -23.47 4.79
C ILE A 199 22.11 -22.08 4.57
N ARG A 200 23.38 -21.92 4.98
CA ARG A 200 24.11 -20.65 4.83
C ARG A 200 24.20 -20.19 3.38
N SER A 201 24.24 -21.14 2.43
CA SER A 201 24.34 -20.84 1.00
C SER A 201 25.52 -19.88 0.72
N ARG A 202 25.28 -18.78 -0.01
CA ARG A 202 26.24 -17.70 -0.29
C ARG A 202 26.00 -16.44 0.57
N VAL A 203 25.21 -16.53 1.63
CA VAL A 203 24.87 -15.39 2.48
C VAL A 203 26.09 -15.00 3.33
N THR A 204 26.49 -13.73 3.23
CA THR A 204 27.57 -13.16 4.04
C THR A 204 27.04 -12.64 5.38
N LEU A 205 27.92 -12.50 6.38
CA LEU A 205 27.53 -11.96 7.69
C LEU A 205 26.94 -10.54 7.58
N SER A 206 27.53 -9.69 6.73
CA SER A 206 27.00 -8.35 6.46
C SER A 206 25.57 -8.42 5.93
N ALA A 207 25.33 -9.18 4.86
CA ALA A 207 24.00 -9.27 4.26
C ALA A 207 22.95 -9.84 5.22
N LEU A 208 23.35 -10.75 6.12
CA LEU A 208 22.47 -11.26 7.17
C LEU A 208 22.12 -10.20 8.21
N ASN A 209 23.11 -9.44 8.68
CA ASN A 209 22.90 -8.39 9.67
C ASN A 209 22.16 -7.18 9.08
N ASP A 210 22.40 -6.84 7.81
CA ASP A 210 21.62 -5.85 7.07
C ASP A 210 20.15 -6.30 6.98
N ALA A 211 19.89 -7.58 6.71
CA ALA A 211 18.53 -8.12 6.72
C ALA A 211 17.88 -8.09 8.11
N VAL A 212 18.64 -8.29 9.19
CA VAL A 212 18.13 -8.14 10.56
C VAL A 212 17.70 -6.69 10.83
N VAL A 213 18.48 -5.70 10.38
CA VAL A 213 18.12 -4.28 10.48
C VAL A 213 16.84 -4.00 9.70
N ASP A 214 16.76 -4.43 8.44
CA ASP A 214 15.55 -4.28 7.62
C ASP A 214 14.30 -4.88 8.31
N ILE A 215 14.42 -6.09 8.87
CA ILE A 215 13.31 -6.76 9.56
C ILE A 215 12.89 -5.99 10.82
N ASN A 216 13.85 -5.47 11.59
CA ASN A 216 13.58 -4.64 12.76
C ASN A 216 12.86 -3.35 12.39
N ASP A 217 13.26 -2.70 11.29
CA ASP A 217 12.62 -1.49 10.80
C ASP A 217 11.19 -1.76 10.34
N VAL A 218 10.94 -2.87 9.63
CA VAL A 218 9.59 -3.30 9.24
C VAL A 218 8.72 -3.54 10.47
N ALA A 219 9.24 -4.24 11.48
CA ALA A 219 8.50 -4.46 12.71
C ALA A 219 8.22 -3.13 13.45
N ALA A 220 9.22 -2.27 13.59
CA ALA A 220 9.06 -0.96 14.22
C ALA A 220 7.97 -0.15 13.51
N ASN A 221 7.95 -0.14 12.18
CA ASN A 221 6.92 0.56 11.38
C ASN A 221 5.53 -0.05 11.58
N LYS A 222 5.40 -1.38 11.52
CA LYS A 222 4.13 -2.08 11.77
C LYS A 222 3.56 -1.75 13.15
N TYR A 223 4.36 -1.89 14.21
CA TYR A 223 3.89 -1.67 15.57
C TYR A 223 3.70 -0.20 15.92
N LYS A 224 4.43 0.71 15.25
CA LYS A 224 4.15 2.15 15.29
C LYS A 224 2.82 2.48 14.61
N ALA A 225 2.49 1.86 13.48
CA ALA A 225 1.20 2.03 12.84
C ALA A 225 0.06 1.49 13.71
N LEU A 226 0.23 0.30 14.31
CA LEU A 226 -0.75 -0.29 15.22
C LEU A 226 -0.98 0.56 16.48
N SER A 227 0.05 1.18 17.04
CA SER A 227 -0.13 2.09 18.19
C SER A 227 -0.80 3.40 17.80
N GLN A 228 -0.44 3.97 16.64
CA GLN A 228 -1.11 5.15 16.08
C GLN A 228 -2.58 4.87 15.73
N ALA A 229 -2.93 3.61 15.41
CA ALA A 229 -4.30 3.19 15.14
C ALA A 229 -5.27 3.45 16.31
N SER A 230 -4.77 3.53 17.55
CA SER A 230 -5.58 3.85 18.73
C SER A 230 -5.75 5.36 18.98
N GLY A 231 -4.99 6.22 18.30
CA GLY A 231 -5.09 7.68 18.44
C GLY A 231 -6.33 8.28 17.77
N LYS A 232 -6.88 9.33 18.39
CA LYS A 232 -7.94 10.19 17.82
C LYS A 232 -7.34 11.13 16.77
N GLY A 233 -7.32 10.68 15.52
CA GLY A 233 -6.86 11.47 14.37
C GLY A 233 -7.44 10.93 13.07
N ARG A 234 -7.69 11.80 12.09
CA ARG A 234 -8.18 11.42 10.76
C ARG A 234 -7.10 10.58 10.05
N LYS A 235 -7.43 9.34 9.70
CA LYS A 235 -6.50 8.37 9.08
C LYS A 235 -6.92 8.12 7.64
N THR A 236 -5.94 8.06 6.74
CA THR A 236 -6.17 7.73 5.32
C THR A 236 -6.74 6.31 5.17
N LYS A 237 -7.50 6.04 4.11
CA LYS A 237 -8.06 4.71 3.83
C LYS A 237 -6.96 3.65 3.70
N LYS A 238 -5.83 4.00 3.06
CA LYS A 238 -4.64 3.13 2.97
C LYS A 238 -4.11 2.74 4.35
N PHE A 239 -4.03 3.70 5.28
CA PHE A 239 -3.64 3.40 6.65
C PHE A 239 -4.65 2.48 7.34
N GLN A 240 -5.95 2.73 7.21
CA GLN A 240 -6.98 1.88 7.80
C GLN A 240 -6.92 0.44 7.25
N GLN A 241 -6.76 0.27 5.94
CA GLN A 241 -6.61 -1.04 5.30
C GLN A 241 -5.36 -1.77 5.79
N LEU A 242 -4.23 -1.05 5.94
CA LEU A 242 -3.00 -1.61 6.50
C LEU A 242 -3.20 -2.12 7.94
N ILE A 243 -3.92 -1.36 8.77
CA ILE A 243 -4.24 -1.77 10.15
C ILE A 243 -5.16 -3.00 10.16
N ILE A 244 -6.18 -3.03 9.29
CA ILE A 244 -7.07 -4.20 9.14
C ILE A 244 -6.25 -5.43 8.76
N HIS A 245 -5.42 -5.32 7.73
CA HIS A 245 -4.52 -6.40 7.30
C HIS A 245 -3.61 -6.89 8.44
N HIS A 246 -2.99 -5.99 9.20
CA HIS A 246 -2.17 -6.37 10.36
C HIS A 246 -2.96 -7.08 11.47
N ARG A 247 -4.26 -6.78 11.63
CA ARG A 247 -5.14 -7.45 12.61
C ARG A 247 -5.63 -8.80 12.13
N GLU A 248 -5.99 -8.92 10.85
CA GLU A 248 -6.47 -10.18 10.23
C GLU A 248 -5.36 -11.24 10.16
N THR A 249 -4.10 -10.83 10.09
CA THR A 249 -2.94 -11.74 10.10
C THR A 249 -2.61 -12.32 11.48
N VAL A 250 -3.29 -11.86 12.55
CA VAL A 250 -3.09 -12.38 13.91
C VAL A 250 -3.76 -13.74 14.06
N VAL A 251 -2.95 -14.75 14.40
CA VAL A 251 -3.42 -16.08 14.86
C VAL A 251 -3.01 -16.34 16.32
N PRO A 252 -3.64 -17.29 17.04
CA PRO A 252 -3.35 -17.55 18.45
C PRO A 252 -1.87 -17.82 18.76
N GLU A 253 -1.11 -18.40 17.82
CA GLU A 253 0.33 -18.63 17.98
C GLU A 253 1.18 -17.35 18.09
N HIS A 254 0.62 -16.19 17.78
CA HIS A 254 1.28 -14.89 17.94
C HIS A 254 1.07 -14.25 19.31
N GLU A 255 0.30 -14.89 20.19
CA GLU A 255 0.01 -14.36 21.52
C GLU A 255 1.33 -14.11 22.28
N GLY A 256 1.50 -12.86 22.76
CA GLY A 256 2.70 -12.45 23.48
C GLY A 256 3.95 -12.20 22.62
N LEU A 257 3.90 -12.37 21.30
CA LEU A 257 5.06 -12.22 20.41
C LEU A 257 4.89 -11.07 19.42
N PHE A 258 5.99 -10.39 19.10
CA PHE A 258 6.06 -9.50 17.96
C PHE A 258 6.23 -10.31 16.68
N PHE A 259 5.59 -9.91 15.59
CA PHE A 259 5.66 -10.62 14.31
C PHE A 259 5.48 -9.70 13.11
N VAL A 260 5.98 -10.14 11.97
CA VAL A 260 5.86 -9.49 10.66
C VAL A 260 5.34 -10.50 9.64
N SER A 261 4.54 -10.06 8.67
CA SER A 261 4.09 -10.96 7.60
C SER A 261 5.20 -11.13 6.55
N GLU A 262 5.20 -12.25 5.84
CA GLU A 262 6.12 -12.46 4.71
C GLU A 262 5.91 -11.40 3.62
N GLN A 263 4.67 -10.94 3.43
CA GLN A 263 4.35 -9.88 2.49
C GLN A 263 4.99 -8.54 2.90
N ASP A 264 4.92 -8.16 4.18
CA ASP A 264 5.58 -6.95 4.68
C ASP A 264 7.10 -6.99 4.40
N LEU A 265 7.71 -8.17 4.58
CA LEU A 265 9.14 -8.36 4.32
C LEU A 265 9.49 -8.28 2.82
N ARG A 266 8.63 -8.84 1.95
CA ARG A 266 8.80 -8.74 0.49
C ARG A 266 8.77 -7.29 0.01
N ASP A 267 7.85 -6.51 0.56
CA ASP A 267 7.61 -5.14 0.12
C ASP A 267 8.69 -4.16 0.62
N CYS A 268 9.24 -4.42 1.81
CA CYS A 268 10.12 -3.47 2.50
C CYS A 268 11.60 -3.87 2.57
N CYS A 269 11.94 -5.17 2.57
CA CYS A 269 13.33 -5.59 2.81
C CYS A 269 14.14 -5.76 1.51
N ALA A 270 15.38 -5.27 1.50
CA ALA A 270 16.22 -5.29 0.31
C ALA A 270 16.64 -6.71 -0.10
N PHE A 271 16.76 -7.64 0.86
CA PHE A 271 17.20 -9.01 0.60
C PHE A 271 16.21 -9.82 -0.26
N PHE A 272 14.93 -9.43 -0.33
CA PHE A 272 13.96 -10.03 -1.26
C PHE A 272 14.21 -9.61 -2.72
N ARG A 273 14.79 -8.42 -2.96
CA ARG A 273 15.21 -7.97 -4.30
C ARG A 273 16.37 -8.78 -4.87
N GLY A 274 17.17 -9.40 -3.98
CA GLY A 274 18.24 -10.34 -4.33
C GLY A 274 17.76 -11.73 -4.74
N GLY A 275 16.44 -11.95 -4.83
CA GLY A 275 15.80 -13.18 -5.28
C GLY A 275 15.30 -14.09 -4.15
N GLU A 276 14.34 -14.94 -4.48
CA GLU A 276 13.67 -15.86 -3.54
C GLU A 276 14.61 -16.84 -2.84
N SER A 277 15.65 -17.30 -3.53
CA SER A 277 16.63 -18.21 -2.95
C SER A 277 17.44 -17.55 -1.83
N THR A 278 17.83 -16.29 -2.03
CA THR A 278 18.56 -15.48 -1.04
C THR A 278 17.67 -15.19 0.16
N ALA A 279 16.43 -14.77 -0.06
CA ALA A 279 15.48 -14.51 1.01
C ALA A 279 15.18 -15.75 1.87
N ARG A 280 14.95 -16.90 1.24
CA ARG A 280 14.77 -18.17 1.95
C ARG A 280 16.01 -18.56 2.74
N ALA A 281 17.21 -18.36 2.20
CA ALA A 281 18.45 -18.65 2.92
C ALA A 281 18.58 -17.77 4.17
N VAL A 282 18.40 -16.45 4.05
CA VAL A 282 18.42 -15.50 5.17
C VAL A 282 17.41 -15.90 6.25
N LEU A 283 16.15 -16.10 5.88
CA LEU A 283 15.09 -16.47 6.82
C LEU A 283 15.36 -17.83 7.49
N ASN A 284 15.90 -18.81 6.76
CA ASN A 284 16.28 -20.11 7.34
C ASN A 284 17.46 -20.00 8.31
N ILE A 285 18.44 -19.15 8.03
CA ILE A 285 19.55 -18.88 8.95
C ILE A 285 19.00 -18.26 10.23
N LEU A 286 18.17 -17.22 10.14
CA LEU A 286 17.55 -16.55 11.31
C LEU A 286 16.66 -17.50 12.14
N ARG A 287 16.03 -18.48 11.49
CA ARG A 287 15.31 -19.55 12.19
C ARG A 287 16.25 -20.52 12.90
N SER A 288 17.34 -20.91 12.25
CA SER A 288 18.32 -21.84 12.83
C SER A 288 19.05 -21.24 14.05
N THR A 289 19.26 -19.92 14.05
CA THR A 289 19.80 -19.16 15.19
C THR A 289 18.73 -18.76 16.21
N LYS A 290 17.49 -19.25 16.07
CA LYS A 290 16.37 -19.02 16.99
C LYS A 290 16.04 -17.53 17.20
N ARG A 291 16.22 -16.70 16.18
CA ARG A 291 15.78 -15.29 16.18
C ARG A 291 14.36 -15.14 15.65
N LEU A 292 13.96 -16.03 14.74
CA LEU A 292 12.64 -16.04 14.12
C LEU A 292 11.97 -17.41 14.24
N LYS A 293 10.65 -17.40 14.43
CA LYS A 293 9.78 -18.55 14.29
C LYS A 293 8.80 -18.31 13.14
N GLN A 294 8.79 -19.20 12.16
CA GLN A 294 7.77 -19.16 11.10
C GLN A 294 6.45 -19.70 11.64
N ILE A 295 5.38 -18.92 11.51
CA ILE A 295 4.01 -19.27 11.85
C ILE A 295 3.20 -19.26 10.54
N ARG A 296 2.34 -20.25 10.35
CA ARG A 296 1.44 -20.32 9.19
C ARG A 296 0.04 -19.97 9.63
N GLY A 297 -0.50 -18.89 9.08
CA GLY A 297 -1.88 -18.47 9.30
C GLY A 297 -2.87 -19.13 8.35
N GLY A 298 -4.14 -18.75 8.48
CA GLY A 298 -5.19 -19.12 7.53
C GLY A 298 -4.94 -18.52 6.14
N GLY A 299 -5.46 -19.16 5.10
CA GLY A 299 -5.34 -18.65 3.72
C GLY A 299 -3.93 -18.73 3.11
N GLY A 300 -3.01 -19.49 3.72
CA GLY A 300 -1.64 -19.64 3.23
C GLY A 300 -0.72 -18.47 3.58
N VAL A 301 -1.17 -17.52 4.41
CA VAL A 301 -0.36 -16.40 4.89
C VAL A 301 0.73 -16.92 5.82
N VAL A 302 1.97 -16.50 5.56
CA VAL A 302 3.14 -16.84 6.38
C VAL A 302 3.56 -15.60 7.17
N THR A 303 3.81 -15.79 8.46
CA THR A 303 4.32 -14.76 9.36
C THR A 303 5.59 -15.24 10.05
N TYR A 304 6.42 -14.29 10.48
CA TYR A 304 7.64 -14.55 11.23
C TYR A 304 7.53 -13.85 12.58
N ALA A 305 7.45 -14.64 13.66
CA ALA A 305 7.44 -14.16 15.04
C ALA A 305 8.87 -14.06 15.60
N PHE A 306 9.09 -13.05 16.42
CA PHE A 306 10.38 -12.70 17.01
C PHE A 306 10.50 -13.50 18.31
N LEU A 307 11.66 -14.11 18.53
CA LEU A 307 11.96 -14.96 19.68
C LEU A 307 12.91 -14.29 20.68
#